data_AF-A0A559MEP9-F1
#
_entry.id   AF-A0A559MEP9-F1
#
_cell.length_a   1.000
_cell.length_b   1.000
_cell.length_c   1.000
_cell.angle_alpha   90.00
_cell.angle_beta   90.00
_cell.angle_gamma   90.00
#
_symmetry.space_group_name_H-M   'P 1'
#
loop_
_entity.id
_entity.type
_entity.pdbx_description
1 polymer ?
#
loop_
_entity_poly.entity_id
_entity_poly.type
_entity_poly.pdbx_seq_one_letter_code
_entity_poly.pdbx_strand_id
1 'polypeptide(L)'
;ETTNPHAQPTPVEVSAAERLLQDQLTTLRLSAPTESNQALLTELISAIEMQIEHPPEKPAGVPQSYLDELDRVPKKVLKKTDTCAICGEAFLDDEYPLVVQLPCHKTHRFDLDCVGPWLRMQGTCPLDRKELMKKKEVPKPVEDDEEEDDGGMYA
;
A
#
# COMPACT_ATOMS: atom_id res chain seq x y z
N GLU A 1 10.15 21.77 11.85
CA GLU A 1 8.96 21.73 10.99
C GLU A 1 7.92 20.84 11.65
N THR A 2 6.69 21.31 11.82
CA THR A 2 5.62 20.56 12.47
C THR A 2 4.86 19.76 11.42
N THR A 3 5.35 18.57 11.07
CA THR A 3 4.67 17.68 10.13
C THR A 3 3.40 17.15 10.79
N ASN A 4 2.25 17.28 10.10
CA ASN A 4 0.99 16.72 10.58
C ASN A 4 1.07 15.18 10.56
N PRO A 5 0.95 14.48 11.71
CA PRO A 5 1.05 13.01 11.77
C PRO A 5 -0.07 12.30 11.00
N HIS A 6 -1.14 13.01 10.64
CA HIS A 6 -2.27 12.49 9.89
C HIS A 6 -2.25 12.86 8.40
N ALA A 7 -1.20 13.53 7.91
CA ALA A 7 -1.08 13.79 6.48
C ALA A 7 -1.01 12.48 5.69
N GLN A 8 -1.76 12.40 4.60
CA GLN A 8 -1.63 11.35 3.60
C GLN A 8 -0.88 11.90 2.40
N PRO A 9 -0.05 11.09 1.71
CA PRO A 9 0.66 11.55 0.54
C PRO A 9 -0.32 11.96 -0.56
N THR A 10 -0.13 13.15 -1.08
CA THR A 10 -0.84 13.66 -2.25
C THR A 10 -0.33 12.98 -3.52
N PRO A 11 -1.13 12.90 -4.60
CA PRO A 11 -0.67 12.34 -5.88
C PRO A 11 0.63 12.99 -6.40
N VAL A 12 0.80 14.30 -6.16
CA VAL A 12 2.02 15.04 -6.54
C VAL A 12 3.26 14.56 -5.78
N GLU A 13 3.13 14.29 -4.48
CA GLU A 13 4.21 13.76 -3.65
C GLU A 13 4.58 12.33 -4.08
N VAL A 14 3.59 11.52 -4.47
CA VAL A 14 3.82 10.16 -5.00
C VAL A 14 4.60 10.23 -6.32
N SER A 15 4.15 11.05 -7.28
CA SER A 15 4.88 11.22 -8.55
C SER A 15 6.29 11.77 -8.35
N ALA A 16 6.50 12.66 -7.36
CA ALA A 16 7.82 13.17 -7.05
C ALA A 16 8.76 12.07 -6.52
N ALA A 17 8.24 11.17 -5.68
CA ALA A 17 9.00 10.02 -5.19
C ALA A 17 9.34 9.03 -6.32
N GLU A 18 8.40 8.77 -7.23
CA GLU A 18 8.61 7.90 -8.39
C GLU A 18 9.66 8.46 -9.35
N ARG A 19 9.69 9.78 -9.57
CA ARG A 19 10.74 10.44 -10.36
C ARG A 19 12.12 10.25 -9.73
N LEU A 20 12.23 10.39 -8.41
CA LEU A 20 13.49 10.14 -7.71
C LEU A 20 13.95 8.68 -7.89
N LEU A 21 13.02 7.72 -7.83
CA LEU A 21 13.33 6.32 -8.07
C LEU A 21 13.78 6.07 -9.51
N GLN A 22 13.11 6.69 -10.49
CA GLN A 22 13.49 6.63 -11.91
C GLN A 22 14.93 7.11 -12.14
N ASP A 23 15.32 8.23 -11.53
CA ASP A 23 16.67 8.79 -11.61
C ASP A 23 17.72 7.84 -11.03
N GLN A 24 17.41 7.21 -9.89
CA GLN A 24 18.29 6.22 -9.26
C GLN A 24 18.46 4.97 -10.13
N LEU A 25 17.39 4.42 -10.70
CA LEU A 25 17.48 3.27 -11.60
C LEU A 25 18.23 3.60 -12.89
N THR A 26 18.04 4.81 -13.41
CA THR A 26 18.80 5.31 -14.57
C THR A 26 20.28 5.35 -14.28
N THR A 27 20.66 5.81 -13.09
CA THR A 27 22.06 5.82 -12.63
C THR A 27 22.62 4.40 -12.50
N LEU A 28 21.88 3.47 -11.89
CA LEU A 28 22.29 2.07 -11.76
C LEU A 28 22.43 1.37 -13.10
N ARG A 29 21.60 1.72 -14.08
CA ARG A 29 21.67 1.16 -15.43
C ARG A 29 22.99 1.48 -16.13
N LEU A 30 23.58 2.65 -15.88
CA LEU A 30 24.86 3.06 -16.46
C LEU A 30 26.05 2.24 -15.93
N SER A 31 25.95 1.70 -14.72
CA SER A 31 26.99 0.90 -14.06
C SER A 31 26.64 -0.58 -13.94
N ALA A 32 25.60 -1.04 -14.65
CA ALA A 32 25.15 -2.43 -14.61
C ALA A 32 26.26 -3.40 -15.09
N PRO A 33 26.58 -4.45 -14.32
CA PRO A 33 27.71 -5.34 -14.65
C PRO A 33 27.41 -6.34 -15.78
N THR A 34 26.14 -6.54 -16.12
CA THR A 34 25.70 -7.50 -17.14
C THR A 34 24.60 -6.89 -18.01
N GLU A 35 24.52 -7.32 -19.27
CA GLU A 35 23.46 -6.91 -20.19
C GLU A 35 22.07 -7.30 -19.68
N SER A 36 21.96 -8.45 -19.01
CA SER A 36 20.70 -8.89 -18.38
C SER A 36 20.22 -7.92 -17.30
N ASN A 37 21.13 -7.40 -16.47
CA ASN A 37 20.78 -6.42 -15.44
C ASN A 37 20.37 -5.09 -16.09
N GLN A 38 21.06 -4.69 -17.16
CA GLN A 38 20.74 -3.48 -17.90
C GLN A 38 19.34 -3.54 -18.56
N ALA A 39 18.99 -4.70 -19.13
CA ALA A 39 17.67 -4.96 -19.72
C ALA A 39 16.57 -4.88 -18.66
N LEU A 40 16.75 -5.55 -17.51
CA LEU A 40 15.82 -5.49 -16.38
C LEU A 40 15.62 -4.05 -15.89
N LEU A 41 16.71 -3.29 -15.68
CA LEU A 41 16.63 -1.90 -15.23
C LEU A 41 15.88 -1.03 -16.24
N THR A 42 16.00 -1.31 -17.54
CA THR A 42 15.26 -0.59 -18.58
C THR A 42 13.76 -0.86 -18.50
N GLU A 43 13.37 -2.12 -18.28
CA GLU A 43 11.97 -2.50 -18.08
C GLU A 43 11.39 -1.83 -16.82
N LEU A 44 12.15 -1.81 -15.71
CA LEU A 44 11.72 -1.15 -14.47
C LEU A 44 11.56 0.36 -14.63
N ILE A 45 12.46 1.03 -15.35
CA ILE A 45 12.36 2.46 -15.64
C ILE A 45 11.06 2.75 -16.42
N SER A 46 10.76 1.95 -17.45
CA SER A 46 9.53 2.10 -18.23
C SER A 46 8.27 1.86 -17.39
N ALA A 47 8.29 0.90 -16.48
CA ALA A 47 7.18 0.66 -15.56
C ALA A 47 6.93 1.86 -14.62
N ILE A 48 7.99 2.53 -14.16
CA ILE A 48 7.88 3.73 -13.32
C ILE A 48 7.40 4.94 -14.13
N GLU A 49 7.84 5.09 -15.37
CA GLU A 49 7.33 6.14 -16.27
C GLU A 49 5.81 6.10 -16.39
N MET A 50 5.25 4.90 -16.57
CA MET A 50 3.80 4.68 -16.59
C MET A 50 3.11 5.08 -15.29
N GLN A 51 3.75 4.88 -14.12
CA GLN A 51 3.21 5.28 -12.82
C GLN A 51 3.23 6.80 -12.65
N ILE A 52 4.29 7.47 -13.13
CA ILE A 52 4.41 8.93 -13.11
C ILE A 52 3.35 9.60 -13.99
N GLU A 53 3.05 9.03 -15.15
CA GLU A 53 2.02 9.54 -16.08
C GLU A 53 0.59 9.30 -15.59
N HIS A 54 0.39 8.25 -14.79
CA HIS A 54 -0.90 7.86 -14.24
C HIS A 54 -0.83 7.72 -12.71
N PRO A 55 -0.59 8.82 -11.97
CA PRO A 55 -0.46 8.73 -10.53
C PRO A 55 -1.78 8.29 -9.90
N PRO A 56 -1.73 7.50 -8.80
CA PRO A 56 -2.93 7.06 -8.13
C PRO A 56 -3.71 8.26 -7.57
N GLU A 57 -4.99 8.39 -7.93
CA GLU A 57 -5.86 9.48 -7.45
C GLU A 57 -6.07 9.47 -5.93
N LYS A 58 -5.97 8.30 -5.31
CA LYS A 58 -6.08 8.10 -3.86
C LYS A 58 -5.04 7.08 -3.40
N PRO A 59 -4.39 7.30 -2.24
CA PRO A 59 -3.53 6.28 -1.66
C PRO A 59 -4.37 5.03 -1.38
N ALA A 60 -3.86 3.86 -1.77
CA ALA A 60 -4.52 2.57 -1.54
C ALA A 60 -4.59 2.19 -0.05
N GLY A 61 -3.85 2.91 0.79
CA GLY A 61 -3.74 2.64 2.21
C GLY A 61 -5.00 2.87 3.05
N VAL A 62 -4.93 2.37 4.27
CA VAL A 62 -6.00 2.44 5.27
C VAL A 62 -5.96 3.76 6.06
N PRO A 63 -7.10 4.27 6.55
CA PRO A 63 -7.14 5.45 7.40
C PRO A 63 -6.55 5.17 8.79
N GLN A 64 -6.21 6.23 9.52
CA GLN A 64 -5.70 6.11 10.89
C GLN A 64 -6.67 5.35 11.81
N SER A 65 -7.98 5.59 11.68
CA SER A 65 -9.00 4.89 12.46
C SER A 65 -8.92 3.36 12.34
N TYR A 66 -8.51 2.85 11.17
CA TYR A 66 -8.33 1.42 10.98
C TYR A 66 -7.16 0.87 11.80
N LEU A 67 -6.05 1.62 11.90
CA LEU A 67 -4.90 1.23 12.72
C LEU A 67 -5.24 1.21 14.21
N ASP A 68 -6.08 2.15 14.63
CA ASP A 68 -6.52 2.26 16.02
C ASP A 68 -7.41 1.07 16.42
N GLU A 69 -8.16 0.51 15.46
CA GLU A 69 -9.03 -0.67 15.63
C GLU A 69 -8.30 -2.02 15.54
N LEU A 70 -7.02 -2.06 15.15
CA LEU A 70 -6.27 -3.32 15.04
C LEU A 70 -6.13 -4.03 16.39
N ASP A 71 -6.27 -5.37 16.38
CA ASP A 71 -6.12 -6.21 17.56
C ASP A 71 -4.74 -6.05 18.20
N ARG A 72 -4.71 -5.63 19.46
CA ARG A 72 -3.48 -5.53 20.26
C ARG A 72 -3.09 -6.91 20.81
N VAL A 73 -1.81 -7.25 20.71
CA VAL A 73 -1.27 -8.49 21.27
C VAL A 73 -0.74 -8.22 22.68
N PRO A 74 -1.29 -8.84 23.74
CA PRO A 74 -0.80 -8.62 25.10
C PRO A 74 0.64 -9.10 25.28
N LYS A 75 1.47 -8.33 26.00
CA LYS A 75 2.87 -8.71 26.30
C LYS A 75 3.03 -10.12 26.86
N LYS A 76 2.04 -10.61 27.63
CA LYS A 76 2.04 -11.94 28.26
C LYS A 76 2.01 -13.12 27.28
N VAL A 77 1.51 -12.93 26.06
CA VAL A 77 1.46 -13.97 25.01
C VAL A 77 2.65 -13.91 24.05
N LEU A 78 3.47 -12.85 24.12
CA LEU A 78 4.68 -12.71 23.32
C LEU A 78 5.81 -13.58 23.90
N LYS A 79 6.57 -14.21 23.02
CA LYS A 79 7.79 -14.94 23.37
C LYS A 79 9.02 -14.08 23.09
N LYS A 80 10.13 -14.37 23.76
CA LYS A 80 11.43 -13.72 23.49
C LYS A 80 11.95 -13.94 22.07
N THR A 81 11.45 -14.96 21.38
CA THR A 81 11.77 -15.27 19.99
C THR A 81 10.92 -14.51 18.99
N ASP A 82 9.86 -13.84 19.44
CA ASP A 82 8.95 -13.13 18.55
C ASP A 82 9.57 -11.76 18.21
N THR A 83 9.78 -11.53 16.91
CA THR A 83 10.40 -10.33 16.37
C THR A 83 9.49 -9.64 15.37
N CYS A 84 9.63 -8.33 15.22
CA CYS A 84 8.96 -7.58 14.17
C CYS A 84 9.58 -7.92 12.81
N ALA A 85 8.77 -8.33 11.84
CA ALA A 85 9.26 -8.67 10.50
C ALA A 85 9.65 -7.45 9.65
N ILE A 86 9.42 -6.22 10.15
CA ILE A 86 9.77 -4.97 9.47
C ILE A 86 11.14 -4.46 9.94
N CYS A 87 11.33 -4.27 11.25
CA CYS A 87 12.61 -3.78 11.80
C CYS A 87 13.57 -4.90 12.25
N GLY A 88 13.08 -6.12 12.48
CA GLY A 88 13.88 -7.25 12.93
C GLY A 88 14.12 -7.32 14.45
N GLU A 89 13.66 -6.34 15.21
CA GLU A 89 13.85 -6.27 16.67
C GLU A 89 12.88 -7.21 17.41
N ALA A 90 13.29 -7.69 18.59
CA ALA A 90 12.43 -8.52 19.42
C ALA A 90 11.41 -7.65 20.16
N PHE A 91 10.14 -8.07 20.14
CA PHE A 91 9.08 -7.28 20.76
C PHE A 91 9.27 -7.10 22.28
N LEU A 92 9.99 -8.01 22.93
CA LEU A 92 10.21 -7.95 24.38
C LEU A 92 11.45 -7.14 24.79
N ASP A 93 12.19 -6.59 23.82
CA ASP A 93 13.29 -5.65 24.10
C ASP A 93 12.76 -4.27 24.52
N ASP A 94 11.54 -3.92 24.12
CA ASP A 94 10.81 -2.75 24.62
C ASP A 94 10.12 -3.05 25.97
N GLU A 95 10.16 -2.06 26.87
CA GLU A 95 9.42 -2.08 28.13
C GLU A 95 7.91 -2.05 27.87
N TYR A 96 7.45 -1.29 26.88
CA TYR A 96 6.04 -1.06 26.53
C TYR A 96 5.74 -1.40 25.06
N PRO A 97 5.86 -2.68 24.65
CA PRO A 97 5.73 -3.03 23.25
C PRO A 97 4.30 -2.88 22.74
N LEU A 98 4.14 -2.13 21.66
CA LEU A 98 2.85 -1.88 21.01
C LEU A 98 2.68 -2.79 19.79
N VAL A 99 2.44 -4.07 20.06
CA VAL A 99 2.31 -5.08 19.01
C VAL A 99 0.86 -5.21 18.55
N VAL A 100 0.66 -5.18 17.23
CA VAL A 100 -0.63 -5.45 16.58
C VAL A 100 -0.60 -6.74 15.80
N GLN A 101 -1.76 -7.40 15.70
CA GLN A 101 -1.98 -8.54 14.83
C GLN A 101 -2.87 -8.13 13.66
N LEU A 102 -2.41 -8.37 12.43
CA LEU A 102 -3.22 -8.12 11.24
C LEU A 102 -4.29 -9.21 11.05
N PRO A 103 -5.47 -8.87 10.50
CA PRO A 103 -6.57 -9.83 10.34
C PRO A 103 -6.30 -10.89 9.25
N CYS A 104 -5.29 -10.69 8.40
CA CYS A 104 -4.96 -11.59 7.31
C CYS A 104 -4.41 -12.95 7.76
N HIS A 105 -3.69 -13.01 8.90
CA HIS A 105 -3.19 -14.25 9.49
C HIS A 105 -2.77 -14.07 10.97
N LYS A 106 -2.93 -15.11 11.79
CA LYS A 106 -2.63 -15.07 13.24
C LYS A 106 -1.16 -14.82 13.61
N THR A 107 -0.24 -15.13 12.68
CA THR A 107 1.21 -14.93 12.85
C THR A 107 1.70 -13.59 12.31
N HIS A 108 0.83 -12.80 11.66
CA HIS A 108 1.22 -11.51 11.10
C HIS A 108 1.14 -10.46 12.19
N ARG A 109 2.24 -10.36 12.94
CA ARG A 109 2.40 -9.47 14.08
C ARG A 109 3.53 -8.50 13.82
N PHE A 110 3.32 -7.24 14.20
CA PHE A 110 4.27 -6.16 13.97
C PHE A 110 4.13 -5.13 15.07
N ASP A 111 5.17 -4.33 15.28
CA ASP A 111 5.04 -3.09 16.03
C ASP A 111 4.17 -2.11 15.25
N LEU A 112 3.25 -1.44 15.96
CA LEU A 112 2.32 -0.50 15.36
C LEU A 112 3.05 0.62 14.61
N ASP A 113 4.17 1.10 15.17
CA ASP A 113 4.97 2.17 14.59
C ASP A 113 5.68 1.73 13.30
N CYS A 114 5.99 0.44 13.17
CA CYS A 114 6.59 -0.11 11.95
C CYS A 114 5.54 -0.37 10.87
N VAL A 115 4.40 -0.97 11.23
CA VAL A 115 3.38 -1.39 10.24
C VAL A 115 2.41 -0.27 9.87
N GLY A 116 2.20 0.71 10.75
CA GLY A 116 1.29 1.83 10.54
C GLY A 116 1.59 2.64 9.27
N PRO A 117 2.83 3.11 9.06
CA PRO A 117 3.21 3.82 7.85
C PRO A 117 2.97 2.98 6.58
N TRP A 118 3.35 1.69 6.62
CA TRP A 118 3.15 0.77 5.50
C TRP A 118 1.67 0.64 5.12
N LEU A 119 0.81 0.40 6.10
CA LEU A 119 -0.63 0.22 5.86
C LEU A 119 -1.30 1.50 5.38
N ARG A 120 -0.87 2.68 5.83
CA ARG A 120 -1.39 3.97 5.36
C ARG A 120 -0.98 4.31 3.93
N MET A 121 0.10 3.72 3.42
CA MET A 121 0.52 3.89 2.03
C MET A 121 -0.08 2.81 1.12
N GLN A 122 0.09 1.54 1.48
CA GLN A 122 -0.21 0.42 0.59
C GLN A 122 -1.53 -0.29 0.91
N GLY A 123 -1.94 -0.33 2.17
CA GLY A 123 -3.17 -1.01 2.59
C GLY A 123 -3.11 -2.55 2.55
N THR A 124 -1.92 -3.11 2.33
CA THR A 124 -1.70 -4.55 2.26
C THR A 124 -0.75 -5.03 3.35
N CYS A 125 -0.85 -6.30 3.72
CA CYS A 125 0.09 -6.90 4.67
C CYS A 125 1.51 -7.00 4.07
N PRO A 126 2.58 -6.63 4.82
CA PRO A 126 3.96 -6.76 4.36
C PRO A 126 4.41 -8.21 4.04
N LEU A 127 3.77 -9.21 4.65
CA LEU A 127 4.15 -10.62 4.53
C LEU A 127 3.43 -11.35 3.41
N ASP A 128 2.10 -11.17 3.27
CA ASP A 128 1.29 -11.92 2.29
C ASP A 128 0.61 -11.05 1.23
N ARG A 129 0.82 -9.73 1.27
CA ARG A 129 0.23 -8.73 0.36
C ARG A 129 -1.30 -8.75 0.29
N LYS A 130 -2.01 -9.41 1.22
CA LYS A 130 -3.47 -9.34 1.26
C LYS A 130 -3.93 -7.93 1.62
N GLU A 131 -4.93 -7.45 0.89
CA GLU A 131 -5.61 -6.19 1.18
C GLU A 131 -6.38 -6.29 2.50
N LEU A 132 -6.21 -5.28 3.35
CA LEU A 132 -6.83 -5.22 4.67
C LEU A 132 -8.18 -4.50 4.68
N MET A 133 -8.42 -3.64 3.69
CA MET A 133 -9.71 -3.00 3.43
C MET A 133 -10.21 -3.42 2.05
N LYS A 134 -11.03 -4.49 1.97
CA LYS A 134 -11.76 -4.76 0.73
C LYS A 134 -12.71 -3.59 0.48
N LYS A 135 -12.48 -2.85 -0.60
CA LYS A 135 -13.41 -1.82 -1.08
C LYS A 135 -14.74 -2.52 -1.34
N LYS A 136 -15.81 -2.17 -0.61
CA LYS A 136 -17.15 -2.55 -1.05
C LYS A 136 -17.33 -1.92 -2.43
N GLU A 137 -17.41 -2.73 -3.46
CA GLU A 137 -17.87 -2.29 -4.76
C GLU A 137 -19.25 -1.67 -4.52
N VAL A 138 -19.35 -0.35 -4.70
CA VAL A 138 -20.65 0.31 -4.78
C VAL A 138 -21.24 -0.23 -6.08
N PRO A 139 -22.35 -0.99 -6.05
CA PRO A 139 -22.98 -1.43 -7.28
C PRO A 139 -23.31 -0.17 -8.09
N LYS A 140 -22.79 -0.11 -9.32
CA LYS A 140 -23.17 0.94 -10.26
C LYS A 140 -24.69 0.93 -10.35
N PRO A 141 -25.38 2.09 -10.26
CA PRO A 141 -26.78 2.15 -10.64
C PRO A 141 -26.88 1.60 -12.05
N VAL A 142 -27.68 0.55 -12.22
CA VAL A 142 -28.17 0.12 -13.53
C VAL A 142 -28.94 1.33 -14.08
N GLU A 143 -28.43 1.93 -15.14
CA GLU A 143 -29.24 2.79 -16.00
C GLU A 143 -30.25 1.83 -16.65
N ASP A 144 -31.52 1.93 -16.25
CA ASP A 144 -32.63 1.26 -16.92
C ASP A 144 -32.68 1.85 -18.35
N ASP A 145 -32.15 1.08 -19.30
CA ASP A 145 -32.49 1.20 -20.72
C ASP A 145 -33.97 0.79 -20.86
N GLU A 146 -34.88 1.75 -20.78
CA GLU A 146 -36.23 1.62 -21.36
C GLU A 146 -36.14 1.99 -22.86
N GLU A 147 -35.62 1.07 -23.67
CA GLU A 147 -35.96 0.99 -25.10
C GLU A 147 -37.03 -0.10 -25.29
N GLU A 148 -38.21 0.28 -25.78
CA GLU A 148 -39.11 -0.50 -26.66
C GLU A 148 -40.27 0.43 -27.06
N ASP A 149 -40.26 1.03 -28.26
CA ASP A 149 -40.70 0.51 -29.58
C ASP A 149 -42.22 0.70 -29.82
N ASP A 150 -42.61 0.72 -31.11
CA ASP A 150 -43.98 0.81 -31.69
C ASP A 150 -44.57 2.24 -31.84
N GLY A 151 -44.91 2.77 -33.01
CA GLY A 151 -45.08 2.20 -34.35
C GLY A 151 -45.57 3.29 -35.31
N GLY A 152 -45.30 3.11 -36.61
CA GLY A 152 -45.45 4.15 -37.63
C GLY A 152 -46.87 4.44 -38.16
N MET A 153 -46.87 5.16 -39.29
CA MET A 153 -47.98 5.46 -40.21
C MET A 153 -48.81 6.70 -39.79
N TYR A 154 -49.14 7.71 -40.61
CA TYR A 154 -49.30 7.82 -42.06
C TYR A 154 -49.46 9.33 -42.43
N ALA A 155 -49.17 9.63 -43.71
CA ALA A 155 -49.60 10.76 -44.55
C ALA A 155 -48.96 12.16 -44.37
#